data_AF-A0A6G1KJ12-F1
#
_entry.id   AF-A0A6G1KJ12-F1
#
_cell.length_a   1.000
_cell.length_b   1.000
_cell.length_c   1.000
_cell.angle_alpha   90.00
_cell.angle_beta   90.00
_cell.angle_gamma   90.00
#
_symmetry.space_group_name_H-M   'P 1'
#
loop_
_entity.id
_entity.type
_entity.pdbx_description
1 polymer ?
#
loop_
_entity_poly.entity_id
_entity_poly.type
_entity_poly.pdbx_seq_one_letter_code
_entity_poly.pdbx_strand_id
1 'polypeptide(L)' 'QSLITPPRDTFFPWSDGGQNCPALKFSQVEFVAVLALLMYENRLSIVREDGETEEQARERVK' A
#
# COMPACT_ATOMS: atom_id res chain seq x y z
N GLN A 1 17.43 -24.55 -12.74
CA GLN A 1 16.10 -25.18 -12.60
C GLN A 1 15.17 -24.54 -13.62
N SER A 2 14.31 -25.27 -14.34
CA SER A 2 13.49 -24.63 -15.39
C SER A 2 12.09 -25.23 -15.59
N LEU A 3 11.11 -24.57 -14.97
CA LEU A 3 9.83 -24.17 -15.56
C LEU A 3 9.87 -22.65 -15.71
N ILE A 4 9.26 -22.12 -16.78
CA ILE A 4 9.11 -20.67 -16.97
C ILE A 4 7.83 -20.39 -17.77
N THR A 5 6.86 -19.76 -17.12
CA THR A 5 5.67 -19.16 -17.70
C THR A 5 5.70 -17.68 -17.36
N PRO A 6 5.32 -16.80 -18.30
CA PRO A 6 5.71 -15.41 -18.22
C PRO A 6 4.99 -14.64 -17.14
N PRO A 7 5.55 -13.45 -16.91
CA PRO A 7 4.97 -12.46 -16.07
C PRO A 7 3.67 -11.95 -16.75
N ARG A 8 2.51 -12.60 -16.59
CA ARG A 8 1.22 -12.04 -17.06
C ARG A 8 0.84 -10.90 -16.11
N ASP A 9 1.25 -9.67 -16.49
CA ASP A 9 1.26 -8.37 -15.80
C ASP A 9 1.46 -8.28 -14.26
N THR A 10 1.75 -9.38 -13.57
CA THR A 10 2.86 -9.59 -12.62
C THR A 10 3.01 -8.75 -11.37
N PHE A 11 2.57 -7.50 -11.30
CA PHE A 11 1.79 -7.24 -10.11
C PHE A 11 0.62 -8.24 -10.16
N PHE A 12 0.70 -9.25 -9.29
CA PHE A 12 -0.18 -10.43 -9.25
C PHE A 12 -1.05 -10.43 -7.97
N PRO A 13 -1.63 -9.27 -7.57
CA PRO A 13 -2.42 -9.24 -6.36
C PRO A 13 -3.70 -10.01 -6.65
N TRP A 14 -4.12 -10.82 -5.69
CA TRP A 14 -5.28 -11.70 -5.84
C TRP A 14 -5.16 -12.74 -6.95
N SER A 15 -3.96 -13.11 -7.38
CA SER A 15 -3.75 -14.08 -8.47
C SER A 15 -4.32 -13.63 -9.83
N ASP A 16 -4.31 -14.52 -10.84
CA ASP A 16 -4.78 -14.23 -12.19
C ASP A 16 -5.47 -15.46 -12.81
N GLY A 17 -6.14 -15.26 -13.94
CA GLY A 17 -6.88 -16.28 -14.67
C GLY A 17 -8.10 -16.76 -13.91
N GLY A 18 -8.50 -18.01 -14.18
CA GLY A 18 -9.70 -18.61 -13.57
C GLY A 18 -9.58 -18.91 -12.06
N GLN A 19 -8.46 -18.59 -11.43
CA GLN A 19 -8.20 -18.81 -10.00
C GLN A 19 -7.88 -17.50 -9.26
N ASN A 20 -8.30 -16.36 -9.80
CA ASN A 20 -8.15 -15.08 -9.10
C ASN A 20 -9.02 -15.01 -7.82
N CYS A 21 -8.70 -14.10 -6.90
CA CYS A 21 -9.47 -13.93 -5.67
C CYS A 21 -10.85 -13.37 -6.02
N PRO A 22 -11.93 -14.04 -5.60
CA PRO A 22 -13.28 -13.54 -5.82
C PRO A 22 -13.52 -12.20 -5.11
N ALA A 23 -12.77 -11.89 -4.04
CA ALA A 23 -12.88 -10.66 -3.26
C ALA A 23 -11.95 -9.52 -3.73
N LEU A 24 -11.36 -9.63 -4.92
CA LEU A 24 -10.49 -8.61 -5.52
C LEU A 24 -11.10 -7.20 -5.42
N LYS A 25 -12.34 -7.04 -5.89
CA LYS A 25 -13.00 -5.72 -5.90
C LYS A 25 -13.40 -5.23 -4.52
N PHE A 26 -13.84 -6.13 -3.64
CA PHE A 26 -14.21 -5.80 -2.27
C PHE A 26 -13.02 -5.23 -1.50
N SER A 27 -11.90 -5.96 -1.50
CA SER A 27 -10.70 -5.56 -0.77
C SER A 27 -10.07 -4.26 -1.29
N GLN A 28 -10.13 -4.00 -2.60
CA GLN A 28 -9.72 -2.71 -3.17
C GLN A 28 -10.56 -1.54 -2.62
N VAL A 29 -11.88 -1.72 -2.55
CA VAL A 29 -12.79 -0.69 -2.03
C VAL A 29 -12.61 -0.49 -0.53
N GLU A 30 -12.49 -1.57 0.23
CA GLU A 30 -12.27 -1.50 1.68
C GLU A 30 -10.96 -0.79 2.02
N PHE A 31 -9.87 -1.10 1.30
CA PHE A 31 -8.58 -0.44 1.50
C PHE A 31 -8.69 1.09 1.29
N VAL A 32 -9.33 1.51 0.20
CA VAL A 32 -9.56 2.94 -0.08
C VAL A 32 -10.43 3.57 1.00
N ALA A 33 -11.50 2.89 1.45
CA ALA A 33 -12.38 3.40 2.50
C ALA A 33 -11.65 3.58 3.84
N VAL A 34 -10.83 2.62 4.24
CA VAL A 34 -10.03 2.71 5.48
C VAL A 34 -9.03 3.86 5.42
N LEU A 35 -8.29 4.01 4.32
CA LEU A 35 -7.38 5.15 4.16
C LEU A 35 -8.12 6.48 4.18
N ALA A 36 -9.26 6.56 3.48
CA ALA A 36 -10.07 7.77 3.45
C ALA A 36 -10.58 8.15 4.84
N LEU A 37 -11.09 7.19 5.62
CA LEU A 37 -11.58 7.43 6.99
C LEU A 37 -10.43 7.82 7.92
N LEU A 38 -9.29 7.12 7.87
CA LEU A 38 -8.12 7.44 8.68
C LEU A 38 -7.63 8.88 8.42
N MET A 39 -7.51 9.28 7.15
CA MET A 39 -7.04 10.60 6.76
C MET A 39 -8.10 11.70 6.94
N TYR A 40 -9.39 11.35 6.94
CA TYR A 40 -10.48 12.30 7.21
C TYR A 40 -10.58 12.61 8.70
N GLU A 41 -10.49 11.59 9.56
CA GLU A 41 -10.67 11.73 11.01
C GLU A 41 -9.37 12.17 11.71
N ASN A 42 -8.20 11.86 11.14
CA ASN A 42 -6.92 12.06 11.81
C ASN A 42 -5.94 12.85 10.94
N ARG A 43 -5.05 13.61 11.59
CA ARG A 43 -3.90 14.24 10.93
C ARG A 43 -2.68 13.35 11.08
N LEU A 44 -2.04 13.03 9.96
CA LEU A 44 -0.79 12.29 9.94
C LEU A 44 0.39 13.26 10.13
N SER A 45 1.34 12.89 10.99
CA SER A 45 2.59 13.61 11.19
C SER A 45 3.78 12.65 11.16
N ILE A 46 4.95 13.16 10.79
CA ILE A 46 6.19 12.37 10.79
C ILE A 46 6.62 12.18 12.25
N VAL A 47 6.91 10.94 12.63
CA VAL A 47 7.51 10.66 13.94
C VAL A 47 8.96 11.14 13.90
N ARG A 48 9.27 12.10 14.77
CA ARG A 48 10.62 12.66 14.94
C ARG A 48 11.53 11.62 15.58
N GLU A 49 12.77 11.58 15.13
CA GLU A 49 13.85 10.89 15.86
C GLU A 49 14.37 11.77 17.01
N ASP A 50 15.12 11.17 17.93
CA ASP A 50 15.63 11.88 19.10
C ASP A 50 16.57 13.03 18.69
N GLY A 51 16.26 14.24 19.15
CA GLY A 51 17.02 15.45 18.84
C GLY A 51 16.69 16.09 17.48
N GLU A 52 15.74 15.54 16.73
CA GLU A 52 15.34 16.02 15.41
C GLU A 52 14.30 17.16 15.48
N THR A 53 14.49 18.23 14.71
CA THR A 53 13.46 19.25 14.51
C THR A 53 12.39 18.78 13.51
N GLU A 54 11.25 19.46 13.45
CA GLU A 54 10.21 19.10 12.49
C GLU A 54 10.68 19.25 11.03
N GLU A 55 11.47 20.28 10.73
CA GLU A 55 12.07 20.50 9.42
C GLU A 55 13.06 19.40 9.06
N GLN A 56 13.91 18.99 10.01
CA GLN A 56 14.86 17.89 9.80
C GLN A 56 14.12 16.57 9.53
N ALA A 57 13.06 16.29 10.29
CA ALA A 57 12.20 15.12 10.08
C ALA A 57 11.54 15.11 8.70
N ARG A 58 11.09 16.28 8.22
CA ARG A 58 10.53 16.44 6.87
C ARG A 58 11.55 16.26 5.76
N GLU A 59 12.76 16.76 5.93
CA GLU A 59 13.83 16.60 4.93
C GLU A 59 14.36 15.15 4.87
N ARG A 60 14.32 14.39 5.98
CA ARG A 60 14.72 12.98 6.02
C ARG A 60 13.82 12.05 5.20
N VAL A 61 12.51 12.33 5.14
CA VAL A 61 11.51 11.47 4.49
C VAL A 61 11.06 11.98 3.11
N LYS A 62 11.64 13.08 2.64
CA LYS A 62 11.48 13.59 1.28
C LYS A 62 12.23 12.71 0.27
#